data_AF-A0A413K3S8-F1
#
_entry.id   AF-A0A413K3S8-F1
#
_cell.length_a   1.000
_cell.length_b   1.000
_cell.length_c   1.000
_cell.angle_alpha   90.00
_cell.angle_beta   90.00
_cell.angle_gamma   90.00
#
_symmetry.space_group_name_H-M   'P 1'
#
loop_
_entity.id
_entity.type
_entity.pdbx_description
1 polymer ?
#
loop_
_entity_poly.entity_id
_entity_poly.type
_entity_poly.pdbx_seq_one_letter_code
_entity_poly.pdbx_strand_id
1 'polypeptide(L)'
;MKTKLTNCVKTVLLSFMLGVLFACCQGAASSGNAGKNASRVRIASNDSAKLVPDKALNDASCVLAGLPVDKASGKLYALTRTKEWKNHARYMDQIWNVFRQTAPRLVAFSQTELEDINTRCHTLFYPFGGPDFLFANAFFPEMDTYVLIGLEPAGTAPKVKHPSAETYRLYQNAVSNVLNLSFFNDMDKELANDTIDGVVPIYSLLMARGNRKIVSIQEVWLSETGDLFERKEGDTIRNTCSAGMEVRFFRPGASRLQTLYYFCTDISNEGLQANRPLQAFMDRFDAETTATFVKSASYLMHEPAFSRIRETILQKSSAIVQDDSSIPLSCFDPEVWSVTLYGTFYKPISTFSQYLQPELRDAYQLGDPKPLNFRIGYARQSNLQVARRK
;
A
#
# COMPACT_ATOMS: atom_id res chain seq x y z
N MET A 1 34.92 10.92 -6.56
CA MET A 1 33.45 10.94 -6.73
C MET A 1 32.80 11.59 -5.52
N LYS A 2 32.65 12.93 -5.48
CA LYS A 2 32.07 13.64 -4.30
C LYS A 2 31.22 14.88 -4.65
N THR A 3 30.85 15.07 -5.91
CA THR A 3 30.46 16.38 -6.48
C THR A 3 29.25 16.34 -7.42
N LYS A 4 28.41 15.30 -7.36
CA LYS A 4 27.17 15.20 -8.19
C LYS A 4 25.84 15.05 -7.43
N LEU A 5 25.85 14.85 -6.11
CA LEU A 5 24.60 14.74 -5.32
C LEU A 5 24.03 16.11 -4.86
N THR A 6 24.87 17.13 -4.75
CA THR A 6 24.52 18.42 -4.10
C THR A 6 23.55 19.31 -4.89
N ASN A 7 23.29 19.00 -6.16
CA ASN A 7 22.56 19.88 -7.08
C ASN A 7 21.07 19.51 -7.27
N CYS A 8 20.61 18.37 -6.76
CA CYS A 8 19.20 17.97 -6.94
C CYS A 8 18.26 18.68 -5.95
N VAL A 9 18.73 18.91 -4.70
CA VAL A 9 17.92 19.48 -3.61
C VAL A 9 17.71 21.01 -3.75
N LYS A 10 18.60 21.73 -4.44
CA LYS A 10 18.53 23.19 -4.55
C LYS A 10 17.51 23.72 -5.57
N THR A 11 17.10 22.90 -6.54
CA THR A 11 16.28 23.37 -7.68
C THR A 11 14.80 23.53 -7.34
N VAL A 12 14.32 22.87 -6.28
CA VAL A 12 12.91 22.95 -5.82
C VAL A 12 12.61 24.26 -5.08
N LEU A 13 13.64 24.97 -4.60
CA LEU A 13 13.52 26.05 -3.61
C LEU A 13 13.53 27.48 -4.22
N LEU A 14 13.38 27.62 -5.54
CA LEU A 14 13.47 28.93 -6.22
C LEU A 14 12.46 29.11 -7.36
N SER A 15 11.17 28.97 -7.06
CA SER A 15 10.06 29.28 -7.99
C SER A 15 8.82 29.82 -7.28
N PHE A 16 9.02 30.70 -6.29
CA PHE A 16 7.94 31.31 -5.51
C PHE A 16 8.09 32.85 -5.45
N MET A 17 7.58 33.55 -6.46
CA MET A 17 7.39 35.00 -6.44
C MET A 17 6.43 35.46 -7.55
N LEU A 18 5.62 36.47 -7.21
CA LEU A 18 4.77 37.30 -8.07
C LEU A 18 3.46 36.71 -8.63
N GLY A 19 2.34 37.43 -8.46
CA GLY A 19 1.07 37.10 -9.14
C GLY A 19 -0.27 37.34 -8.41
N VAL A 20 -0.34 38.15 -7.35
CA VAL A 20 -1.66 38.51 -6.76
C VAL A 20 -2.39 39.51 -7.65
N LEU A 21 -3.60 39.17 -8.12
CA LEU A 21 -4.57 40.13 -8.63
C LEU A 21 -6.01 39.65 -8.33
N PHE A 22 -6.85 40.57 -7.87
CA PHE A 22 -8.26 40.32 -7.54
C PHE A 22 -9.15 40.27 -8.80
N ALA A 23 -10.13 39.39 -8.81
CA ALA A 23 -11.33 39.51 -9.64
C ALA A 23 -12.54 38.93 -8.91
N CYS A 24 -13.37 39.77 -8.29
CA CYS A 24 -14.64 39.36 -7.70
C CYS A 24 -15.71 39.25 -8.78
N CYS A 25 -16.43 38.12 -8.84
CA CYS A 25 -17.72 38.02 -9.51
C CYS A 25 -18.68 37.18 -8.66
N GLN A 26 -19.84 37.73 -8.34
CA GLN A 26 -20.93 37.01 -7.69
C GLN A 26 -21.74 36.26 -8.75
N GLY A 27 -22.13 35.01 -8.46
CA GLY A 27 -22.99 34.20 -9.32
C GLY A 27 -24.09 33.56 -8.47
N ALA A 28 -25.35 33.86 -8.78
CA ALA A 28 -26.49 33.51 -7.93
C ALA A 28 -26.71 31.99 -7.81
N ALA A 29 -27.17 31.56 -6.63
CA ALA A 29 -27.66 30.20 -6.43
C ALA A 29 -28.99 29.97 -7.16
N SER A 30 -29.21 28.73 -7.61
CA SER A 30 -30.55 28.24 -7.98
C SER A 30 -30.76 26.84 -7.41
N SER A 31 -31.96 26.58 -6.88
CA SER A 31 -32.29 25.36 -6.17
C SER A 31 -32.88 24.30 -7.11
N GLY A 32 -32.20 23.16 -7.23
CA GLY A 32 -32.63 22.02 -8.05
C GLY A 32 -32.72 20.74 -7.23
N ASN A 33 -33.84 20.51 -6.55
CA ASN A 33 -34.04 19.29 -5.76
C ASN A 33 -34.40 18.10 -6.66
N ALA A 34 -33.46 17.16 -6.84
CA ALA A 34 -33.62 15.99 -7.70
C ALA A 34 -32.99 14.73 -7.08
N GLY A 35 -33.64 14.17 -6.06
CA GLY A 35 -33.23 12.91 -5.46
C GLY A 35 -33.23 11.75 -6.45
N LYS A 36 -32.09 11.06 -6.60
CA LYS A 36 -31.97 9.76 -7.26
C LYS A 36 -31.15 8.81 -6.38
N ASN A 37 -31.57 7.55 -6.31
CA ASN A 37 -30.96 6.54 -5.45
C ASN A 37 -29.50 6.28 -5.84
N ALA A 38 -28.56 6.77 -5.03
CA ALA A 38 -27.22 6.21 -4.99
C ALA A 38 -27.31 4.81 -4.36
N SER A 39 -26.95 3.77 -5.12
CA SER A 39 -26.84 2.40 -4.60
C SER A 39 -25.69 2.33 -3.61
N ARG A 40 -26.02 2.47 -2.32
CA ARG A 40 -25.07 2.64 -1.21
C ARG A 40 -24.28 1.36 -0.96
N VAL A 41 -23.12 1.23 -1.61
CA VAL A 41 -22.15 0.16 -1.35
C VAL A 41 -21.65 0.34 0.09
N ARG A 42 -22.07 -0.56 0.98
CA ARG A 42 -21.44 -0.72 2.29
C ARG A 42 -20.03 -1.29 2.08
N ILE A 43 -19.09 -0.95 2.96
CA ILE A 43 -17.86 -1.73 3.12
C ILE A 43 -18.29 -3.20 3.31
N ALA A 44 -17.73 -4.09 2.49
CA ALA A 44 -18.51 -5.19 1.92
C ALA A 44 -19.10 -6.16 2.96
N SER A 45 -20.43 -6.27 2.98
CA SER A 45 -21.09 -7.42 3.59
C SER A 45 -20.78 -8.67 2.77
N ASN A 46 -20.21 -9.70 3.40
CA ASN A 46 -19.89 -10.98 2.77
C ASN A 46 -21.16 -11.77 2.40
N ASP A 47 -21.81 -11.39 1.30
CA ASP A 47 -22.81 -12.23 0.63
C ASP A 47 -22.15 -13.51 0.11
N SER A 48 -22.87 -14.63 0.21
CA SER A 48 -22.39 -15.99 -0.09
C SER A 48 -22.24 -16.31 -1.59
N ALA A 49 -21.80 -15.33 -2.38
CA ALA A 49 -21.47 -15.50 -3.78
C ALA A 49 -20.35 -16.54 -3.95
N LYS A 50 -20.54 -17.48 -4.88
CA LYS A 50 -19.54 -18.50 -5.22
C LYS A 50 -18.25 -17.81 -5.68
N LEU A 51 -17.14 -18.01 -4.95
CA LEU A 51 -15.83 -17.45 -5.26
C LEU A 51 -15.27 -18.05 -6.57
N VAL A 52 -15.58 -17.41 -7.70
CA VAL A 52 -15.09 -17.77 -9.03
C VAL A 52 -13.93 -16.83 -9.39
N PRO A 53 -12.73 -17.34 -9.67
CA PRO A 53 -11.62 -16.50 -10.11
C PRO A 53 -11.74 -16.17 -11.60
N ASP A 54 -11.40 -14.93 -11.98
CA ASP A 54 -11.32 -14.57 -13.40
C ASP A 54 -10.10 -15.26 -14.05
N LYS A 55 -10.32 -16.11 -15.05
CA LYS A 55 -9.25 -16.89 -15.65
C LYS A 55 -8.23 -16.00 -16.38
N ALA A 56 -8.66 -14.94 -17.06
CA ALA A 56 -7.78 -14.09 -17.85
C ALA A 56 -6.85 -13.27 -16.95
N LEU A 57 -7.38 -12.67 -15.87
CA LEU A 57 -6.60 -11.95 -14.87
C LEU A 57 -5.62 -12.88 -14.16
N ASN A 58 -6.06 -14.07 -13.72
CA ASN A 58 -5.18 -15.02 -13.03
C ASN A 58 -4.09 -15.61 -13.96
N ASP A 59 -4.41 -15.92 -15.22
CA ASP A 59 -3.44 -16.41 -16.20
C ASP A 59 -2.40 -15.32 -16.53
N ALA A 60 -2.84 -14.08 -16.77
CA ALA A 60 -1.94 -12.94 -17.01
C ALA A 60 -1.01 -12.68 -15.80
N SER A 61 -1.57 -12.73 -14.59
CA SER A 61 -0.83 -12.63 -13.33
C SER A 61 0.22 -13.73 -13.19
N CYS A 62 -0.13 -14.97 -13.52
CA CYS A 62 0.82 -16.09 -13.50
C CYS A 62 1.97 -15.87 -14.49
N VAL A 63 1.68 -15.43 -15.72
CA VAL A 63 2.73 -15.18 -16.73
C VAL A 63 3.68 -14.06 -16.31
N LEU A 64 3.18 -12.96 -15.73
CA LEU A 64 4.03 -11.88 -15.16
C LEU A 64 4.81 -12.32 -13.91
N ALA A 65 4.27 -13.27 -13.15
CA ALA A 65 4.93 -13.89 -12.01
C ALA A 65 6.01 -14.91 -12.41
N GLY A 66 6.17 -15.24 -13.69
CA GLY A 66 7.01 -16.35 -14.12
C GLY A 66 6.47 -17.72 -13.70
N LEU A 67 5.16 -17.84 -13.46
CA LEU A 67 4.46 -19.08 -13.12
C LEU A 67 3.76 -19.66 -14.37
N PRO A 68 3.78 -21.00 -14.57
CA PRO A 68 3.17 -21.61 -15.74
C PRO A 68 1.64 -21.47 -15.74
N VAL A 69 1.05 -21.47 -16.93
CA VAL A 69 -0.41 -21.51 -17.16
C VAL A 69 -0.79 -22.80 -17.92
N ASP A 70 -2.08 -23.14 -17.94
CA ASP A 70 -2.58 -24.32 -18.65
C ASP A 70 -2.65 -24.13 -20.17
N LYS A 71 -2.92 -25.20 -20.92
CA LYS A 71 -3.00 -25.16 -22.40
C LYS A 71 -4.19 -24.34 -22.92
N ALA A 72 -5.28 -24.21 -22.17
CA ALA A 72 -6.46 -23.44 -22.58
C ALA A 72 -6.21 -21.92 -22.49
N SER A 73 -5.19 -21.48 -21.77
CA SER A 73 -4.67 -20.10 -21.79
C SER A 73 -4.08 -19.67 -23.15
N GLY A 74 -3.99 -20.56 -24.14
CA GLY A 74 -3.79 -20.23 -25.55
C GLY A 74 -2.51 -19.43 -25.84
N LYS A 75 -2.65 -18.14 -26.17
CA LYS A 75 -1.51 -17.24 -26.46
C LYS A 75 -0.58 -17.09 -25.24
N LEU A 76 -1.13 -17.07 -24.03
CA LEU A 76 -0.35 -17.01 -22.78
C LEU A 76 0.41 -18.33 -22.56
N TYR A 77 -0.20 -19.48 -22.84
CA TYR A 77 0.49 -20.76 -22.82
C TYR A 77 1.67 -20.78 -23.81
N ALA A 78 1.45 -20.34 -25.05
CA ALA A 78 2.50 -20.25 -26.06
C ALA A 78 3.67 -19.35 -25.61
N LEU A 79 3.37 -18.22 -24.95
CA LEU A 79 4.39 -17.34 -24.37
C LEU A 79 5.24 -18.05 -23.31
N THR A 80 4.67 -18.89 -22.44
CA THR A 80 5.46 -19.69 -21.47
C THR A 80 6.40 -20.72 -22.11
N ARG A 81 6.27 -20.98 -23.42
CA ARG A 81 7.17 -21.90 -24.14
C ARG A 81 8.43 -21.21 -24.68
N THR A 82 8.49 -19.87 -24.73
CA THR A 82 9.64 -19.14 -25.27
C THR A 82 10.89 -19.25 -24.38
N LYS A 83 12.07 -18.90 -24.92
CA LYS A 83 13.34 -18.92 -24.16
C LYS A 83 13.38 -17.75 -23.17
N GLU A 84 12.79 -16.63 -23.58
CA GLU A 84 12.73 -15.34 -22.89
C GLU A 84 11.90 -15.49 -21.61
N TRP A 85 10.70 -16.07 -21.71
CA TRP A 85 9.86 -16.33 -20.54
C TRP A 85 10.47 -17.38 -19.61
N LYS A 86 11.08 -18.45 -20.13
CA LYS A 86 11.79 -19.46 -19.31
C LYS A 86 13.01 -18.89 -18.58
N ASN A 87 13.64 -17.86 -19.11
CA ASN A 87 14.69 -17.12 -18.40
C ASN A 87 14.07 -16.27 -17.28
N HIS A 88 13.04 -15.49 -17.59
CA HIS A 88 12.29 -14.70 -16.61
C HIS A 88 11.77 -15.54 -15.45
N ALA A 89 11.11 -16.67 -15.71
CA ALA A 89 10.59 -17.58 -14.69
C ALA A 89 11.67 -18.03 -13.69
N ARG A 90 12.87 -18.42 -14.18
CA ARG A 90 14.00 -18.81 -13.32
C ARG A 90 14.51 -17.66 -12.46
N TYR A 91 14.55 -16.43 -12.97
CA TYR A 91 14.91 -15.25 -12.16
C TYR A 91 13.82 -14.92 -11.13
N MET A 92 12.54 -15.00 -11.50
CA MET A 92 11.43 -14.80 -10.55
C MET A 92 11.42 -15.86 -9.44
N ASP A 93 11.78 -17.11 -9.74
CA ASP A 93 11.95 -18.15 -8.73
C ASP A 93 13.14 -17.88 -7.79
N GLN A 94 14.27 -17.38 -8.31
CA GLN A 94 15.40 -16.95 -7.48
C GLN A 94 15.02 -15.80 -6.53
N ILE A 95 14.33 -14.78 -7.05
CA ILE A 95 13.81 -13.65 -6.27
C ILE A 95 12.81 -14.15 -5.20
N TRP A 96 11.85 -15.00 -5.59
CA TRP A 96 10.84 -15.54 -4.66
C TRP A 96 11.44 -16.48 -3.60
N ASN A 97 12.54 -17.17 -3.89
CA ASN A 97 13.23 -18.02 -2.91
C ASN A 97 13.75 -17.23 -1.71
N VAL A 98 14.19 -15.98 -1.89
CA VAL A 98 14.61 -15.11 -0.78
C VAL A 98 13.42 -14.81 0.13
N PHE A 99 12.26 -14.44 -0.45
CA PHE A 99 11.05 -14.24 0.34
C PHE A 99 10.59 -15.52 1.05
N ARG A 100 10.63 -16.69 0.40
CA ARG A 100 10.25 -17.98 1.01
C ARG A 100 11.09 -18.37 2.23
N GLN A 101 12.30 -17.84 2.39
CA GLN A 101 13.12 -18.05 3.60
C GLN A 101 12.73 -17.13 4.76
N THR A 102 12.20 -15.94 4.47
CA THR A 102 11.76 -14.95 5.48
C THR A 102 10.29 -15.10 5.86
N ALA A 103 9.43 -15.48 4.91
CA ALA A 103 7.98 -15.56 5.09
C ALA A 103 7.51 -16.40 6.29
N PRO A 104 8.10 -17.56 6.63
CA PRO A 104 7.70 -18.31 7.82
C PRO A 104 7.89 -17.53 9.13
N ARG A 105 8.83 -16.58 9.18
CA ARG A 105 9.09 -15.72 10.35
C ARG A 105 8.04 -14.61 10.48
N LEU A 106 7.65 -14.01 9.35
CA LEU A 106 6.56 -13.03 9.29
C LEU A 106 5.21 -13.68 9.67
N VAL A 107 4.94 -14.88 9.15
CA VAL A 107 3.72 -15.65 9.46
C VAL A 107 3.70 -16.08 10.93
N ALA A 108 4.82 -16.58 11.49
CA ALA A 108 4.89 -16.91 12.92
C ALA A 108 4.61 -15.67 13.80
N PHE A 109 5.23 -14.52 13.48
CA PHE A 109 4.97 -13.27 14.19
C PHE A 109 3.51 -12.80 14.08
N SER A 110 2.91 -12.91 12.89
CA SER A 110 1.48 -12.63 12.68
C SER A 110 0.59 -13.52 13.57
N GLN A 111 0.95 -14.81 13.69
CA GLN A 111 0.21 -15.80 14.46
C GLN A 111 0.42 -15.72 15.98
N THR A 112 1.54 -15.16 16.47
CA THR A 112 1.83 -15.11 17.92
C THR A 112 1.75 -13.72 18.54
N GLU A 113 2.07 -12.67 17.79
CA GLU A 113 2.19 -11.29 18.30
C GLU A 113 1.14 -10.34 17.73
N LEU A 114 0.35 -10.77 16.75
CA LEU A 114 -0.76 -10.02 16.12
C LEU A 114 -2.09 -10.81 16.09
N GLU A 115 -2.24 -11.90 16.85
CA GLU A 115 -3.44 -12.77 16.83
C GLU A 115 -4.72 -12.01 17.22
N ASP A 116 -4.66 -11.22 18.31
CA ASP A 116 -5.75 -10.38 18.80
C ASP A 116 -6.18 -9.32 17.75
N ILE A 117 -5.20 -8.73 17.06
CA ILE A 117 -5.44 -7.73 16.01
C ILE A 117 -6.08 -8.40 14.80
N ASN A 118 -5.59 -9.58 14.38
CA ASN A 118 -6.13 -10.34 13.26
C ASN A 118 -7.50 -10.97 13.51
N THR A 119 -7.87 -11.20 14.78
CA THR A 119 -9.20 -11.69 15.16
C THR A 119 -10.22 -10.56 15.26
N ARG A 120 -9.81 -9.40 15.79
CA ARG A 120 -10.71 -8.26 16.06
C ARG A 120 -10.85 -7.27 14.89
N CYS A 121 -9.81 -7.08 14.08
CA CYS A 121 -9.83 -6.10 12.99
C CYS A 121 -10.29 -6.71 11.66
N HIS A 122 -10.90 -5.87 10.83
CA HIS A 122 -11.44 -6.23 9.52
C HIS A 122 -10.92 -5.32 8.40
N THR A 123 -10.40 -4.13 8.75
CA THR A 123 -9.74 -3.19 7.83
C THR A 123 -8.26 -3.06 8.19
N LEU A 124 -7.37 -3.19 7.21
CA LEU A 124 -5.99 -2.72 7.30
C LEU A 124 -5.83 -1.42 6.52
N PHE A 125 -5.33 -0.38 7.17
CA PHE A 125 -4.87 0.84 6.53
C PHE A 125 -3.34 0.84 6.38
N TYR A 126 -2.83 1.20 5.20
CA TYR A 126 -1.39 1.31 4.93
C TYR A 126 -1.10 2.53 4.04
N PRO A 127 -1.04 3.75 4.63
CA PRO A 127 -0.97 5.00 3.87
C PRO A 127 0.33 5.25 3.11
N PHE A 128 1.40 4.52 3.42
CA PHE A 128 2.70 4.62 2.73
C PHE A 128 3.08 3.23 2.18
N GLY A 129 2.11 2.56 1.55
CA GLY A 129 2.20 1.16 1.14
C GLY A 129 2.68 0.94 -0.29
N GLY A 130 2.33 1.83 -1.22
CA GLY A 130 2.67 1.68 -2.64
C GLY A 130 2.36 0.26 -3.14
N PRO A 131 3.31 -0.46 -3.75
CA PRO A 131 3.12 -1.83 -4.26
C PRO A 131 3.10 -2.93 -3.19
N ASP A 132 3.30 -2.64 -1.90
CA ASP A 132 3.57 -3.66 -0.87
C ASP A 132 2.31 -4.32 -0.28
N PHE A 133 1.58 -5.02 -1.15
CA PHE A 133 0.55 -5.97 -0.74
C PHE A 133 1.12 -7.13 0.13
N LEU A 134 2.39 -7.48 -0.03
CA LEU A 134 2.89 -8.76 0.47
C LEU A 134 3.23 -8.72 1.96
N PHE A 135 3.87 -7.65 2.47
CA PHE A 135 4.01 -7.49 3.92
C PHE A 135 2.64 -7.25 4.59
N ALA A 136 1.76 -6.47 3.94
CA ALA A 136 0.39 -6.24 4.41
C ALA A 136 -0.39 -7.56 4.62
N ASN A 137 -0.44 -8.44 3.61
CA ASN A 137 -1.13 -9.72 3.72
C ASN A 137 -0.33 -10.82 4.45
N ALA A 138 0.95 -10.60 4.76
CA ALA A 138 1.75 -11.50 5.61
C ALA A 138 1.59 -11.22 7.11
N PHE A 139 1.51 -9.94 7.52
CA PHE A 139 1.19 -9.58 8.90
C PHE A 139 -0.32 -9.67 9.20
N PHE A 140 -1.15 -9.34 8.21
CA PHE A 140 -2.60 -9.23 8.36
C PHE A 140 -3.35 -10.09 7.32
N PRO A 141 -3.26 -11.43 7.39
CA PRO A 141 -3.74 -12.32 6.35
C PRO A 141 -5.27 -12.36 6.17
N GLU A 142 -6.04 -12.07 7.23
CA GLU A 142 -7.49 -12.32 7.30
C GLU A 142 -8.35 -11.04 7.39
N MET A 143 -7.86 -9.91 6.87
CA MET A 143 -8.67 -8.68 6.75
C MET A 143 -9.69 -8.79 5.60
N ASP A 144 -10.87 -8.22 5.74
CA ASP A 144 -11.82 -8.06 4.62
C ASP A 144 -11.35 -6.98 3.65
N THR A 145 -10.84 -5.86 4.18
CA THR A 145 -10.44 -4.68 3.39
C THR A 145 -8.99 -4.29 3.67
N TYR A 146 -8.23 -4.06 2.61
CA TYR A 146 -6.91 -3.43 2.63
C TYR A 146 -7.03 -2.07 1.94
N VAL A 147 -6.63 -0.98 2.59
CA VAL A 147 -6.54 0.35 1.97
C VAL A 147 -5.07 0.75 1.92
N LEU A 148 -4.45 0.62 0.75
CA LEU A 148 -3.08 1.08 0.50
C LEU A 148 -3.12 2.47 -0.17
N ILE A 149 -2.14 3.30 0.15
CA ILE A 149 -1.92 4.59 -0.54
C ILE A 149 -0.44 4.67 -0.94
N GLY A 150 -0.18 5.38 -2.03
CA GLY A 150 1.16 5.67 -2.54
C GLY A 150 1.14 6.84 -3.51
N LEU A 151 2.33 7.18 -4.04
CA LEU A 151 2.50 8.20 -5.09
C LEU A 151 2.58 7.55 -6.48
N GLU A 152 2.76 6.24 -6.54
CA GLU A 152 2.93 5.48 -7.77
C GLU A 152 1.59 5.37 -8.52
N PRO A 153 1.58 5.51 -9.87
CA PRO A 153 0.36 5.37 -10.65
C PRO A 153 -0.37 4.05 -10.35
N ALA A 154 -1.70 4.12 -10.20
CA ALA A 154 -2.50 2.93 -9.93
C ALA A 154 -2.43 1.92 -11.09
N GLY A 155 -2.60 2.42 -12.32
CA GLY A 155 -2.55 1.62 -13.55
C GLY A 155 -3.74 0.68 -13.73
N THR A 156 -3.69 -0.19 -14.73
CA THR A 156 -4.81 -1.07 -15.12
C THR A 156 -4.51 -2.56 -15.01
N ALA A 157 -5.57 -3.38 -15.13
CA ALA A 157 -5.46 -4.84 -15.10
C ALA A 157 -4.46 -5.38 -16.16
N PRO A 158 -3.59 -6.35 -15.82
CA PRO A 158 -2.43 -6.73 -16.62
C PRO A 158 -2.79 -7.36 -17.97
N LYS A 159 -2.49 -6.65 -19.08
CA LYS A 159 -2.78 -7.07 -20.46
C LYS A 159 -1.53 -7.65 -21.14
N VAL A 160 -1.15 -8.87 -20.75
CA VAL A 160 0.05 -9.55 -21.28
C VAL A 160 -0.08 -9.87 -22.77
N LYS A 161 0.80 -9.28 -23.59
CA LYS A 161 0.92 -9.53 -25.04
C LYS A 161 2.17 -10.38 -25.34
N HIS A 162 3.27 -9.73 -25.74
CA HIS A 162 4.59 -10.33 -25.92
C HIS A 162 5.64 -9.44 -25.22
N PRO A 163 5.82 -9.58 -23.90
CA PRO A 163 6.80 -8.79 -23.14
C PRO A 163 8.22 -9.03 -23.66
N SER A 164 9.04 -7.97 -23.70
CA SER A 164 10.45 -8.09 -24.08
C SER A 164 11.29 -8.62 -22.91
N ALA A 165 12.54 -9.02 -23.18
CA ALA A 165 13.49 -9.36 -22.12
C ALA A 165 13.73 -8.18 -21.15
N GLU A 166 13.58 -6.94 -21.63
CA GLU A 166 13.65 -5.74 -20.80
C GLU A 166 12.37 -5.53 -19.97
N THR A 167 11.17 -5.74 -20.54
CA THR A 167 9.92 -5.77 -19.77
C THR A 167 10.04 -6.74 -18.59
N TYR A 168 10.49 -7.97 -18.85
CA TYR A 168 10.66 -8.98 -17.81
C TYR A 168 11.69 -8.57 -16.75
N ARG A 169 12.72 -7.79 -17.11
CA ARG A 169 13.70 -7.23 -16.17
C ARG A 169 13.10 -6.14 -15.28
N LEU A 170 12.22 -5.28 -15.81
CA LEU A 170 11.52 -4.27 -15.02
C LEU A 170 10.63 -4.92 -13.95
N TYR A 171 9.85 -5.96 -14.31
CA TYR A 171 9.06 -6.72 -13.33
C TYR A 171 9.94 -7.44 -12.28
N GLN A 172 11.11 -7.95 -12.68
CA GLN A 172 12.08 -8.54 -11.74
C GLN A 172 12.64 -7.49 -10.77
N ASN A 173 12.99 -6.30 -11.24
CA ASN A 173 13.50 -5.21 -10.41
C ASN A 173 12.45 -4.74 -9.40
N ALA A 174 11.23 -4.41 -9.85
CA ALA A 174 10.15 -3.95 -8.99
C ALA A 174 9.84 -4.96 -7.86
N VAL A 175 9.69 -6.24 -8.20
CA VAL A 175 9.46 -7.31 -7.21
C VAL A 175 10.69 -7.54 -6.33
N SER A 176 11.91 -7.46 -6.86
CA SER A 176 13.14 -7.51 -6.06
C SER A 176 13.20 -6.37 -5.03
N ASN A 177 12.79 -5.16 -5.40
CA ASN A 177 12.83 -3.99 -4.52
C ASN A 177 11.80 -4.10 -3.39
N VAL A 178 10.56 -4.52 -3.69
CA VAL A 178 9.53 -4.86 -2.68
C VAL A 178 10.04 -5.90 -1.67
N LEU A 179 10.73 -6.96 -2.13
CA LEU A 179 11.12 -8.09 -1.28
C LEU A 179 12.43 -7.89 -0.51
N ASN A 180 13.48 -7.36 -1.16
CA ASN A 180 14.84 -7.35 -0.59
C ASN A 180 15.13 -6.10 0.26
N LEU A 181 14.60 -4.95 -0.14
CA LEU A 181 14.97 -3.68 0.50
C LEU A 181 14.16 -3.42 1.78
N SER A 182 12.91 -3.89 1.88
CA SER A 182 11.95 -3.44 2.92
C SER A 182 11.66 -1.94 2.93
N PHE A 183 12.37 -1.15 2.11
CA PHE A 183 12.27 0.31 1.93
C PHE A 183 12.37 0.65 0.43
N PHE A 184 11.88 1.82 0.03
CA PHE A 184 11.82 2.24 -1.37
C PHE A 184 12.61 3.54 -1.60
N ASN A 185 13.37 3.63 -2.70
CA ASN A 185 14.24 4.79 -3.00
C ASN A 185 13.93 5.51 -4.34
N ASP A 186 13.43 4.81 -5.37
CA ASP A 186 13.29 5.35 -6.75
C ASP A 186 12.03 4.81 -7.49
N MET A 187 11.01 4.40 -6.74
CA MET A 187 9.81 3.67 -7.23
C MET A 187 9.06 4.35 -8.39
N ASP A 188 8.85 5.67 -8.32
CA ASP A 188 8.07 6.42 -9.32
C ASP A 188 8.62 6.19 -10.75
N LYS A 189 9.95 6.08 -10.90
CA LYS A 189 10.62 5.88 -12.19
C LYS A 189 10.58 4.42 -12.66
N GLU A 190 10.45 3.48 -11.73
CA GLU A 190 10.35 2.04 -12.04
C GLU A 190 8.91 1.62 -12.40
N LEU A 191 7.87 2.33 -11.92
CA LEU A 191 6.46 2.06 -12.24
C LEU A 191 5.78 3.06 -13.18
N ALA A 192 6.32 4.27 -13.40
CA ALA A 192 5.84 5.19 -14.44
C ALA A 192 6.71 5.10 -15.70
N ASN A 193 6.58 4.01 -16.44
CA ASN A 193 7.18 3.84 -17.77
C ASN A 193 6.24 3.08 -18.71
N ASP A 194 6.49 3.14 -20.02
CA ASP A 194 5.65 2.55 -21.09
C ASP A 194 5.49 1.01 -21.05
N THR A 195 5.99 0.35 -19.99
CA THR A 195 6.19 -1.10 -19.92
C THR A 195 5.60 -1.76 -18.67
N ILE A 196 5.48 -1.02 -17.55
CA ILE A 196 4.69 -1.41 -16.38
C ILE A 196 3.62 -0.35 -16.17
N ASP A 197 2.36 -0.76 -16.30
CA ASP A 197 1.18 0.07 -16.09
C ASP A 197 0.83 0.12 -14.58
N GLY A 198 1.64 0.83 -13.79
CA GLY A 198 1.36 1.12 -12.38
C GLY A 198 1.52 -0.03 -11.38
N VAL A 199 0.95 0.13 -10.17
CA VAL A 199 1.04 -0.88 -9.09
C VAL A 199 0.13 -2.10 -9.32
N VAL A 200 -0.99 -1.97 -10.04
CA VAL A 200 -1.97 -3.05 -10.21
C VAL A 200 -1.39 -4.32 -10.85
N PRO A 201 -0.55 -4.27 -11.90
CA PRO A 201 0.21 -5.42 -12.40
C PRO A 201 1.17 -6.02 -11.36
N ILE A 202 1.75 -5.22 -10.47
CA ILE A 202 2.63 -5.70 -9.39
C ILE A 202 1.83 -6.41 -8.30
N TYR A 203 0.70 -5.86 -7.85
CA TYR A 203 -0.22 -6.56 -6.96
C TYR A 203 -0.70 -7.88 -7.57
N SER A 204 -1.08 -7.87 -8.84
CA SER A 204 -1.55 -9.05 -9.58
C SER A 204 -0.49 -10.17 -9.56
N LEU A 205 0.76 -9.81 -9.85
CA LEU A 205 1.93 -10.68 -9.80
C LEU A 205 2.18 -11.22 -8.37
N LEU A 206 2.21 -10.36 -7.37
CA LEU A 206 2.43 -10.72 -5.96
C LEU A 206 1.31 -11.61 -5.41
N MET A 207 0.06 -11.37 -5.81
CA MET A 207 -1.10 -12.22 -5.50
C MET A 207 -0.94 -13.62 -6.09
N ALA A 208 -0.54 -13.74 -7.37
CA ALA A 208 -0.29 -15.04 -7.99
C ALA A 208 0.85 -15.80 -7.28
N ARG A 209 1.96 -15.13 -6.95
CA ARG A 209 3.09 -15.70 -6.18
C ARG A 209 2.72 -16.07 -4.74
N GLY A 210 1.88 -15.27 -4.08
CA GLY A 210 1.35 -15.51 -2.73
C GLY A 210 0.22 -16.54 -2.64
N ASN A 211 -0.18 -17.15 -3.76
CA ASN A 211 -1.35 -18.02 -3.88
C ASN A 211 -2.64 -17.35 -3.38
N ARG A 212 -2.95 -16.18 -3.95
CA ARG A 212 -4.28 -15.57 -3.96
C ARG A 212 -4.89 -15.73 -5.36
N LYS A 213 -6.20 -15.58 -5.45
CA LYS A 213 -6.97 -15.71 -6.68
C LYS A 213 -7.84 -14.49 -6.89
N ILE A 214 -7.62 -13.82 -8.02
CA ILE A 214 -8.28 -12.55 -8.37
C ILE A 214 -9.68 -12.84 -8.91
N VAL A 215 -10.67 -12.06 -8.48
CA VAL A 215 -12.07 -12.11 -8.94
C VAL A 215 -12.36 -10.95 -9.87
N SER A 216 -11.94 -9.74 -9.49
CA SER A 216 -12.02 -8.54 -10.35
C SER A 216 -10.88 -7.57 -10.08
N ILE A 217 -10.59 -6.73 -11.08
CA ILE A 217 -9.76 -5.53 -10.98
C ILE A 217 -10.54 -4.42 -11.68
N GLN A 218 -10.90 -3.36 -10.97
CA GLN A 218 -11.75 -2.28 -11.51
C GLN A 218 -11.41 -0.91 -10.93
N GLU A 219 -11.74 0.14 -11.68
CA GLU A 219 -11.59 1.52 -11.23
C GLU A 219 -12.78 1.91 -10.34
N VAL A 220 -12.48 2.49 -9.17
CA VAL A 220 -13.49 2.95 -8.21
C VAL A 220 -13.25 4.41 -7.87
N TRP A 221 -14.33 5.16 -7.68
CA TRP A 221 -14.26 6.57 -7.31
C TRP A 221 -14.82 6.78 -5.90
N LEU A 222 -14.23 7.74 -5.19
CA LEU A 222 -14.75 8.28 -3.94
C LEU A 222 -15.57 9.55 -4.23
N SER A 223 -16.76 9.63 -3.65
CA SER A 223 -17.56 10.86 -3.61
C SER A 223 -17.00 11.88 -2.60
N GLU A 224 -17.50 13.12 -2.66
CA GLU A 224 -17.30 14.14 -1.63
C GLU A 224 -17.66 13.68 -0.20
N THR A 225 -18.51 12.66 -0.07
CA THR A 225 -18.97 12.06 1.20
C THR A 225 -18.19 10.81 1.63
N GLY A 226 -17.12 10.45 0.92
CA GLY A 226 -16.34 9.23 1.19
C GLY A 226 -17.09 7.94 0.88
N ASP A 227 -18.07 7.97 -0.03
CA ASP A 227 -18.74 6.79 -0.55
C ASP A 227 -18.00 6.24 -1.77
N LEU A 228 -17.68 4.95 -1.75
CA LEU A 228 -17.09 4.21 -2.87
C LEU A 228 -18.16 3.86 -3.91
N PHE A 229 -17.84 4.04 -5.18
CA PHE A 229 -18.64 3.54 -6.30
C PHE A 229 -17.77 3.07 -7.47
N GLU A 230 -18.24 2.00 -8.13
CA GLU A 230 -17.65 1.45 -9.37
C GLU A 230 -17.82 2.45 -10.52
N ARG A 231 -16.73 2.74 -11.24
CA ARG A 231 -16.79 3.53 -12.48
C ARG A 231 -17.39 2.70 -13.60
N LYS A 232 -18.38 3.24 -14.32
CA LYS A 232 -18.98 2.59 -15.49
C LYS A 232 -18.50 3.19 -16.80
N GLU A 233 -18.64 2.43 -17.88
CA GLU A 233 -18.29 2.91 -19.22
C GLU A 233 -19.19 4.09 -19.60
N GLY A 234 -18.58 5.21 -20.01
CA GLY A 234 -19.26 6.49 -20.23
C GLY A 234 -19.22 7.47 -19.05
N ASP A 235 -18.88 7.02 -17.83
CA ASP A 235 -18.69 7.95 -16.71
C ASP A 235 -17.44 8.82 -16.91
N THR A 236 -17.61 10.14 -16.70
CA THR A 236 -16.53 11.12 -16.60
C THR A 236 -16.28 11.49 -15.13
N ILE A 237 -15.00 11.55 -14.74
CA ILE A 237 -14.66 11.89 -13.35
C ILE A 237 -15.09 13.33 -13.07
N ARG A 238 -15.87 13.52 -12.00
CA ARG A 238 -16.26 14.85 -11.55
C ARG A 238 -15.07 15.47 -10.83
N ASN A 239 -14.88 16.78 -10.95
CA ASN A 239 -13.80 17.53 -10.29
C ASN A 239 -13.78 17.40 -8.75
N THR A 240 -14.83 16.81 -8.16
CA THR A 240 -15.01 16.60 -6.72
C THR A 240 -14.95 15.11 -6.31
N CYS A 241 -14.54 14.21 -7.21
CA CYS A 241 -14.34 12.78 -6.94
C CYS A 241 -12.85 12.41 -7.03
N SER A 242 -12.40 11.45 -6.22
CA SER A 242 -11.04 10.90 -6.28
C SER A 242 -11.06 9.48 -6.84
N ALA A 243 -10.19 9.17 -7.81
CA ALA A 243 -10.07 7.82 -8.36
C ALA A 243 -9.12 6.93 -7.55
N GLY A 244 -9.38 5.64 -7.59
CA GLY A 244 -8.55 4.56 -7.08
C GLY A 244 -8.83 3.26 -7.82
N MET A 245 -8.11 2.20 -7.45
CA MET A 245 -8.29 0.86 -8.02
C MET A 245 -8.73 -0.13 -6.95
N GLU A 246 -9.74 -0.93 -7.27
CA GLU A 246 -10.21 -2.06 -6.46
C GLU A 246 -9.69 -3.38 -7.05
N VAL A 247 -9.11 -4.23 -6.21
CA VAL A 247 -8.73 -5.61 -6.54
C VAL A 247 -9.45 -6.54 -5.57
N ARG A 248 -10.44 -7.31 -6.05
CA ARG A 248 -11.16 -8.30 -5.23
C ARG A 248 -10.51 -9.67 -5.43
N PHE A 249 -10.17 -10.36 -4.35
CA PHE A 249 -9.41 -11.60 -4.37
C PHE A 249 -9.78 -12.53 -3.20
N PHE A 250 -9.32 -13.78 -3.25
CA PHE A 250 -9.46 -14.72 -2.13
C PHE A 250 -8.25 -15.67 -2.02
N ARG A 251 -8.08 -16.28 -0.84
CA ARG A 251 -7.14 -17.38 -0.59
C ARG A 251 -7.83 -18.72 -0.98
N PRO A 252 -7.24 -19.59 -1.84
CA PRO A 252 -7.82 -20.90 -2.13
C PRO A 252 -8.11 -21.69 -0.85
N GLY A 253 -9.31 -22.25 -0.76
CA GLY A 253 -9.81 -22.95 0.44
C GLY A 253 -10.43 -22.04 1.51
N ALA A 254 -10.36 -20.71 1.38
CA ALA A 254 -11.16 -19.79 2.18
C ALA A 254 -12.54 -19.56 1.54
N SER A 255 -13.54 -19.25 2.36
CA SER A 255 -14.89 -18.81 1.97
C SER A 255 -15.08 -17.28 1.98
N ARG A 256 -14.16 -16.55 2.60
CA ARG A 256 -14.16 -15.08 2.72
C ARG A 256 -13.60 -14.45 1.43
N LEU A 257 -14.25 -13.40 0.94
CA LEU A 257 -13.68 -12.53 -0.10
C LEU A 257 -12.87 -11.42 0.57
N GLN A 258 -11.80 -10.98 -0.07
CA GLN A 258 -10.95 -9.88 0.39
C GLN A 258 -10.88 -8.81 -0.70
N THR A 259 -10.81 -7.55 -0.31
CA THR A 259 -10.72 -6.41 -1.23
C THR A 259 -9.52 -5.54 -0.89
N LEU A 260 -8.70 -5.23 -1.89
CA LEU A 260 -7.68 -4.19 -1.80
C LEU A 260 -8.14 -2.95 -2.57
N TYR A 261 -8.15 -1.81 -1.90
CA TYR A 261 -8.23 -0.48 -2.50
C TYR A 261 -6.83 0.14 -2.55
N TYR A 262 -6.51 0.77 -3.68
CA TYR A 262 -5.31 1.59 -3.83
C TYR A 262 -5.65 2.99 -4.35
N PHE A 263 -5.09 4.01 -3.71
CA PHE A 263 -5.19 5.40 -4.14
C PHE A 263 -3.80 5.97 -4.43
N CYS A 264 -3.66 6.60 -5.61
CA CYS A 264 -2.46 7.32 -6.04
C CYS A 264 -2.66 8.81 -5.73
N THR A 265 -2.07 9.32 -4.64
CA THR A 265 -2.35 10.66 -4.12
C THR A 265 -1.28 11.10 -3.13
N ASP A 266 -0.96 12.39 -3.11
CA ASP A 266 -0.28 12.97 -1.96
C ASP A 266 -1.20 12.93 -0.73
N ILE A 267 -0.60 12.67 0.43
CA ILE A 267 -1.21 12.60 1.75
C ILE A 267 -0.52 13.51 2.79
N SER A 268 0.26 14.48 2.30
CA SER A 268 0.59 15.68 3.08
C SER A 268 -0.69 16.41 3.51
N ASN A 269 -0.55 17.34 4.44
CA ASN A 269 -1.64 18.19 4.90
C ASN A 269 -2.29 18.96 3.73
N GLU A 270 -1.52 19.34 2.70
CA GLU A 270 -2.03 20.01 1.49
C GLU A 270 -2.69 19.02 0.52
N GLY A 271 -2.08 17.86 0.29
CA GLY A 271 -2.63 16.77 -0.52
C GLY A 271 -4.01 16.31 -0.02
N LEU A 272 -4.16 16.09 1.28
CA LEU A 272 -5.45 15.77 1.92
C LEU A 272 -6.46 16.93 1.88
N GLN A 273 -5.99 18.18 1.82
CA GLN A 273 -6.89 19.35 1.70
C GLN A 273 -7.49 19.49 0.31
N ALA A 274 -6.72 19.12 -0.72
CA ALA A 274 -7.20 18.98 -2.09
C ALA A 274 -8.09 17.73 -2.23
N ASN A 275 -7.63 16.58 -1.72
CA ASN A 275 -8.33 15.30 -1.80
C ASN A 275 -9.32 15.08 -0.64
N ARG A 276 -10.33 15.96 -0.54
CA ARG A 276 -11.42 15.83 0.44
C ARG A 276 -12.19 14.49 0.37
N PRO A 277 -12.47 13.90 -0.81
CA PRO A 277 -13.08 12.57 -0.91
C PRO A 277 -12.32 11.49 -0.14
N LEU A 278 -10.99 11.53 -0.18
CA LEU A 278 -10.14 10.59 0.55
C LEU A 278 -10.16 10.83 2.06
N GLN A 279 -10.10 12.08 2.53
CA GLN A 279 -10.26 12.36 3.96
C GLN A 279 -11.63 11.88 4.45
N ALA A 280 -12.71 12.21 3.74
CA ALA A 280 -14.06 11.76 4.08
C ALA A 280 -14.23 10.23 4.05
N PHE A 281 -13.41 9.51 3.28
CA PHE A 281 -13.35 8.05 3.30
C PHE A 281 -12.59 7.52 4.52
N MET A 282 -11.42 8.07 4.85
CA MET A 282 -10.65 7.68 6.05
C MET A 282 -11.39 8.03 7.35
N ASP A 283 -12.16 9.12 7.36
CA ASP A 283 -13.00 9.52 8.49
C ASP A 283 -14.08 8.49 8.84
N ARG A 284 -14.41 7.57 7.91
CA ARG A 284 -15.36 6.47 8.09
C ARG A 284 -14.73 5.18 8.60
N PHE A 285 -13.41 5.12 8.77
CA PHE A 285 -12.76 3.97 9.39
C PHE A 285 -13.24 3.81 10.84
N ASP A 286 -13.59 2.58 11.19
CA ASP A 286 -13.99 2.18 12.53
C ASP A 286 -12.74 2.04 13.41
N ALA A 287 -12.66 2.85 14.47
CA ALA A 287 -11.52 2.90 15.37
C ALA A 287 -11.36 1.65 16.25
N GLU A 288 -12.36 0.78 16.33
CA GLU A 288 -12.32 -0.48 17.09
C GLU A 288 -11.90 -1.68 16.21
N THR A 289 -12.23 -1.65 14.92
CA THR A 289 -11.98 -2.76 13.97
C THR A 289 -10.99 -2.45 12.83
N THR A 290 -10.35 -1.27 12.85
CA THR A 290 -9.25 -0.93 11.93
C THR A 290 -7.89 -1.13 12.59
N ALA A 291 -6.96 -1.74 11.87
CA ALA A 291 -5.53 -1.75 12.16
C ALA A 291 -4.80 -0.86 11.14
N THR A 292 -3.70 -0.21 11.55
CA THR A 292 -2.78 0.46 10.63
C THR A 292 -1.44 -0.26 10.59
N PHE A 293 -0.89 -0.44 9.39
CA PHE A 293 0.50 -0.82 9.17
C PHE A 293 1.24 0.34 8.50
N VAL A 294 2.46 0.63 8.95
CA VAL A 294 3.36 1.56 8.27
C VAL A 294 4.76 0.97 8.29
N LYS A 295 5.51 1.14 7.20
CA LYS A 295 6.89 0.66 7.11
C LYS A 295 7.65 1.53 6.12
N SER A 296 8.82 2.04 6.52
CA SER A 296 9.72 2.79 5.64
C SER A 296 9.05 4.02 5.01
N ALA A 297 8.33 4.78 5.83
CA ALA A 297 7.58 5.98 5.41
C ALA A 297 8.43 7.26 5.40
N SER A 298 9.73 7.15 5.10
CA SER A 298 10.70 8.27 5.01
C SER A 298 10.70 9.26 6.18
N TYR A 299 10.25 8.83 7.38
CA TYR A 299 10.06 9.69 8.56
C TYR A 299 9.08 10.86 8.33
N LEU A 300 8.23 10.80 7.29
CA LEU A 300 7.36 11.91 6.88
C LEU A 300 6.42 12.38 8.00
N MET A 301 5.88 11.44 8.79
CA MET A 301 5.03 11.74 9.94
C MET A 301 5.76 12.29 11.17
N HIS A 302 7.07 12.54 11.10
CA HIS A 302 7.76 13.42 12.05
C HIS A 302 7.47 14.89 11.73
N GLU A 303 7.34 15.24 10.45
CA GLU A 303 7.17 16.62 9.99
C GLU A 303 5.75 17.16 10.27
N PRO A 304 5.60 18.46 10.60
CA PRO A 304 4.29 19.11 10.69
C PRO A 304 3.46 19.01 9.41
N ALA A 305 4.12 18.88 8.26
CA ALA A 305 3.48 18.76 6.94
C ALA A 305 2.66 17.47 6.76
N PHE A 306 2.81 16.46 7.63
CA PHE A 306 2.04 15.20 7.60
C PHE A 306 1.26 14.97 8.91
N SER A 307 0.95 16.05 9.64
CA SER A 307 0.25 15.94 10.92
C SER A 307 -1.16 15.33 10.77
N ARG A 308 -1.91 15.70 9.73
CA ARG A 308 -3.28 15.21 9.49
C ARG A 308 -3.36 13.70 9.29
N ILE A 309 -2.43 13.11 8.53
CA ILE A 309 -2.40 11.65 8.35
C ILE A 309 -1.98 10.94 9.64
N ARG A 310 -1.00 11.47 10.37
CA ARG A 310 -0.59 10.97 11.71
C ARG A 310 -1.76 11.01 12.70
N GLU A 311 -2.49 12.12 12.76
CA GLU A 311 -3.67 12.32 13.60
C GLU A 311 -4.80 11.37 13.19
N THR A 312 -5.06 11.22 11.89
CA THR A 312 -6.04 10.27 11.34
C THR A 312 -5.72 8.84 11.77
N ILE A 313 -4.46 8.39 11.65
CA ILE A 313 -4.03 7.06 12.11
C ILE A 313 -4.25 6.90 13.62
N LEU A 314 -3.83 7.87 14.44
CA LEU A 314 -3.95 7.83 15.90
C LEU A 314 -5.41 7.91 16.40
N GLN A 315 -6.33 8.46 15.60
CA GLN A 315 -7.77 8.50 15.92
C GLN A 315 -8.55 7.29 15.37
N LYS A 316 -8.16 6.77 14.21
CA LYS A 316 -8.94 5.76 13.44
C LYS A 316 -8.40 4.34 13.54
N SER A 317 -7.33 4.10 14.30
CA SER A 317 -6.77 2.76 14.51
C SER A 317 -7.04 2.23 15.91
N SER A 318 -7.30 0.93 16.02
CA SER A 318 -7.28 0.17 17.29
C SER A 318 -5.88 -0.37 17.61
N ALA A 319 -5.07 -0.59 16.58
CA ALA A 319 -3.70 -1.05 16.66
C ALA A 319 -2.86 -0.46 15.51
N ILE A 320 -1.58 -0.18 15.78
CA ILE A 320 -0.63 0.39 14.82
C ILE A 320 0.65 -0.45 14.89
N VAL A 321 1.09 -0.97 13.74
CA VAL A 321 2.32 -1.75 13.60
C VAL A 321 3.29 -0.99 12.70
N GLN A 322 4.47 -0.62 13.23
CA GLN A 322 5.38 0.29 12.54
C GLN A 322 6.88 0.17 12.87
N ASP A 323 7.77 0.55 11.94
CA ASP A 323 9.19 0.80 12.22
C ASP A 323 9.44 2.26 12.66
N ASP A 324 10.68 2.57 13.07
CA ASP A 324 11.08 3.90 13.57
C ASP A 324 10.91 5.05 12.56
N SER A 325 10.72 4.76 11.27
CA SER A 325 10.52 5.76 10.22
C SER A 325 9.07 6.20 9.98
N SER A 326 8.19 5.91 10.94
CA SER A 326 6.74 6.11 10.86
C SER A 326 6.25 7.23 11.80
N ILE A 327 5.36 6.95 12.76
CA ILE A 327 4.90 7.93 13.76
C ILE A 327 5.92 7.99 14.91
N PRO A 328 6.39 9.17 15.37
CA PRO A 328 7.27 9.27 16.54
C PRO A 328 6.66 8.65 17.80
N LEU A 329 7.47 7.97 18.63
CA LEU A 329 6.96 7.38 19.89
C LEU A 329 6.31 8.43 20.80
N SER A 330 6.83 9.65 20.82
CA SER A 330 6.30 10.79 21.58
C SER A 330 4.92 11.31 21.12
N CYS A 331 4.37 10.77 20.02
CA CYS A 331 2.98 11.02 19.59
C CYS A 331 1.97 9.99 20.12
N PHE A 332 2.42 8.93 20.81
CA PHE A 332 1.55 7.94 21.44
C PHE A 332 1.29 8.34 22.90
N ASP A 333 0.06 8.79 23.18
CA ASP A 333 -0.40 9.05 24.55
C ASP A 333 -0.35 7.74 25.37
N PRO A 334 0.45 7.66 26.46
CA PRO A 334 0.60 6.45 27.26
C PRO A 334 -0.65 6.10 28.06
N GLU A 335 -1.63 7.00 28.22
CA GLU A 335 -2.93 6.66 28.80
C GLU A 335 -3.84 5.95 27.80
N VAL A 336 -3.72 6.27 26.51
CA VAL A 336 -4.54 5.69 25.41
C VAL A 336 -3.91 4.45 24.78
N TRP A 337 -2.58 4.35 24.76
CA TRP A 337 -1.84 3.33 24.03
C TRP A 337 -0.94 2.48 24.94
N SER A 338 -0.81 1.19 24.58
CA SER A 338 0.21 0.27 25.08
C SER A 338 1.11 -0.13 23.92
N VAL A 339 2.41 0.16 24.00
CA VAL A 339 3.38 -0.07 22.91
C VAL A 339 4.34 -1.20 23.28
N THR A 340 4.32 -2.29 22.52
CA THR A 340 5.32 -3.37 22.61
C THR A 340 6.44 -3.13 21.61
N LEU A 341 7.69 -3.21 22.07
CA LEU A 341 8.90 -3.01 21.27
C LEU A 341 9.54 -4.35 20.87
N TYR A 342 10.10 -4.41 19.66
CA TYR A 342 10.74 -5.60 19.11
C TYR A 342 12.04 -5.26 18.36
N GLY A 343 13.09 -6.06 18.55
CA GLY A 343 14.33 -5.95 17.80
C GLY A 343 15.30 -4.97 18.45
N THR A 344 15.86 -4.04 17.66
CA THR A 344 16.86 -3.10 18.20
C THR A 344 16.79 -1.75 17.48
N PHE A 345 16.68 -0.67 18.26
CA PHE A 345 16.83 0.71 17.80
C PHE A 345 17.89 1.43 18.65
N TYR A 346 18.49 2.48 18.06
CA TYR A 346 19.43 3.38 18.75
C TYR A 346 19.38 4.79 18.16
N LYS A 347 19.31 4.87 16.82
CA LYS A 347 19.13 6.10 16.03
C LYS A 347 18.67 5.75 14.60
N PRO A 348 18.09 6.69 13.85
CA PRO A 348 17.83 6.54 12.42
C PRO A 348 19.07 6.18 11.58
N ILE A 349 18.86 5.69 10.36
CA ILE A 349 19.95 5.58 9.38
C ILE A 349 20.53 6.97 9.04
N SER A 350 21.76 7.02 8.50
CA SER A 350 22.50 8.28 8.25
C SER A 350 21.80 9.27 7.32
N THR A 351 20.88 8.82 6.46
CA THR A 351 20.07 9.66 5.56
C THR A 351 18.99 10.46 6.31
N PHE A 352 18.63 10.00 7.51
CA PHE A 352 17.52 10.50 8.32
C PHE A 352 17.97 10.90 9.73
N SER A 353 19.26 11.22 9.90
CA SER A 353 19.87 11.49 11.22
C SER A 353 19.34 12.76 11.91
N GLN A 354 18.55 13.58 11.23
CA GLN A 354 17.79 14.69 11.81
C GLN A 354 16.58 14.22 12.65
N TYR A 355 15.99 13.05 12.34
CA TYR A 355 14.78 12.54 12.99
C TYR A 355 15.08 11.71 14.24
N LEU A 356 15.91 12.26 15.14
CA LEU A 356 16.27 11.63 16.40
C LEU A 356 15.03 11.40 17.28
N GLN A 357 14.90 10.19 17.82
CA GLN A 357 13.87 9.83 18.81
C GLN A 357 14.56 9.41 20.11
N PRO A 358 14.87 10.35 21.03
CA PRO A 358 15.52 10.02 22.29
C PRO A 358 14.62 9.12 23.16
N GLU A 359 13.30 9.33 23.16
CA GLU A 359 12.34 8.53 23.93
C GLU A 359 12.30 7.08 23.42
N LEU A 360 12.28 6.89 22.09
CA LEU A 360 12.32 5.55 21.49
C LEU A 360 13.67 4.86 21.77
N ARG A 361 14.79 5.58 21.66
CA ARG A 361 16.12 5.07 22.01
C ARG A 361 16.15 4.61 23.47
N ASP A 362 15.66 5.43 24.38
CA ASP A 362 15.73 5.15 25.82
C ASP A 362 14.77 4.02 26.21
N ALA A 363 13.60 3.91 25.58
CA ALA A 363 12.70 2.77 25.73
C ALA A 363 13.31 1.45 25.22
N TYR A 364 14.13 1.46 24.16
CA TYR A 364 14.90 0.29 23.70
C TYR A 364 16.15 -0.02 24.55
N GLN A 365 16.67 0.93 25.33
CA GLN A 365 17.87 0.74 26.17
C GLN A 365 17.54 0.41 27.63
N LEU A 366 16.39 0.86 28.14
CA LEU A 366 15.97 0.72 29.53
C LEU A 366 14.80 -0.28 29.70
N GLY A 367 14.08 -0.60 28.62
CA GLY A 367 13.05 -1.63 28.58
C GLY A 367 13.57 -3.00 28.13
N ASP A 368 12.65 -3.95 27.98
CA ASP A 368 12.92 -5.31 27.49
C ASP A 368 12.27 -5.53 26.09
N PRO A 369 12.93 -5.10 25.00
CA PRO A 369 12.40 -5.27 23.65
C PRO A 369 12.46 -6.74 23.21
N LYS A 370 11.30 -7.28 22.80
CA LYS A 370 11.15 -8.67 22.35
C LYS A 370 12.05 -8.98 21.13
N PRO A 371 12.49 -10.22 20.92
CA PRO A 371 13.34 -10.57 19.79
C PRO A 371 12.62 -10.41 18.44
N LEU A 372 13.30 -9.81 17.45
CA LEU A 372 12.83 -9.66 16.08
C LEU A 372 13.76 -10.43 15.13
N ASN A 373 13.24 -11.47 14.46
CA ASN A 373 14.05 -12.44 13.71
C ASN A 373 13.94 -12.29 12.17
N PHE A 374 13.24 -11.26 11.68
CA PHE A 374 13.15 -10.89 10.26
C PHE A 374 13.56 -9.43 10.06
N ARG A 375 13.84 -9.04 8.80
CA ARG A 375 14.17 -7.66 8.44
C ARG A 375 12.92 -6.88 8.05
N ILE A 376 12.85 -5.66 8.56
CA ILE A 376 11.82 -4.64 8.33
C ILE A 376 12.44 -3.24 8.53
N GLY A 377 11.84 -2.21 7.93
CA GLY A 377 12.35 -0.83 7.99
C GLY A 377 13.65 -0.59 7.20
N TYR A 378 14.21 0.62 7.31
CA TYR A 378 15.43 0.99 6.61
C TYR A 378 16.67 0.23 7.08
N ALA A 379 16.85 0.15 8.40
CA ALA A 379 18.09 -0.29 9.04
C ALA A 379 18.39 -1.80 8.88
N ARG A 380 19.67 -2.16 9.02
CA ARG A 380 20.12 -3.57 8.99
C ARG A 380 19.77 -4.32 10.29
N GLN A 381 19.90 -3.64 11.42
CA GLN A 381 19.24 -4.05 12.66
C GLN A 381 17.84 -3.46 12.61
N SER A 382 16.83 -4.33 12.54
CA SER A 382 15.45 -3.91 12.43
C SER A 382 14.83 -3.69 13.81
N ASN A 383 13.90 -2.76 13.87
CA ASN A 383 12.99 -2.57 14.99
C ASN A 383 11.55 -2.65 14.49
N LEU A 384 10.63 -2.98 15.38
CA LEU A 384 9.19 -2.97 15.11
C LEU A 384 8.47 -2.59 16.40
N GLN A 385 7.44 -1.77 16.29
CA GLN A 385 6.59 -1.32 17.38
C GLN A 385 5.19 -1.83 17.10
N VAL A 386 4.55 -2.44 18.09
CA VAL A 386 3.13 -2.84 18.04
C VAL A 386 2.41 -2.06 19.13
N ALA A 387 1.76 -0.96 18.73
CA ALA A 387 0.90 -0.18 19.59
C ALA A 387 -0.52 -0.74 19.54
N ARG A 388 -1.14 -0.93 20.71
CA ARG A 388 -2.55 -1.29 20.90
C ARG A 388 -3.24 -0.19 21.69
N ARG A 389 -4.45 0.20 21.28
CA ARG A 389 -5.32 1.04 22.12
C ARG A 389 -5.73 0.22 23.35
N LYS A 390 -5.76 0.86 24.52
CA LYS A 390 -6.24 0.25 25.77
C LYS A 390 -7.76 0.12 25.80
#